data_AF-A0A1X2GL00-F1
#
_entry.id   AF-A0A1X2GL00-F1
#
_cell.length_a   1.000
_cell.length_b   1.000
_cell.length_c   1.000
_cell.angle_alpha   90.00
_cell.angle_beta   90.00
_cell.angle_gamma   90.00
#
_symmetry.space_group_name_H-M   'P 1'
#
loop_
_entity.id
_entity.type
_entity.pdbx_description
1 polymer ?
#
loop_
_entity_poly.entity_id
_entity_poly.type
_entity_poly.pdbx_seq_one_letter_code
_entity_poly.pdbx_strand_id
1 'polypeptide(L)'
;MFYFKAYTEENAENLTKRLEEMEDIEICYIDDPVEPVLMHKLAVLRNPFRYHTYLEKVSLTSSGSEQVSTNEQVRFSQTAQVAQFLDIVFAAHNPDNAEIYECKDISMKSIMSVVWDYCDIFDDKTVHAFANWCSRQGCEVTLSLGLSNKIIFLFLDPISFPFAWTLLSILA
;
A
#
# COMPACT_ATOMS: atom_id res chain seq x y z
N MET A 1 17.51 -18.62 -2.84
CA MET A 1 17.07 -19.48 -3.97
C MET A 1 16.51 -20.79 -3.43
N PHE A 2 15.19 -20.98 -3.49
CA PHE A 2 14.44 -21.98 -2.72
C PHE A 2 14.88 -23.45 -2.95
N TYR A 3 15.25 -23.80 -4.17
CA TYR A 3 15.58 -25.19 -4.53
C TYR A 3 17.07 -25.53 -4.46
N PHE A 4 17.94 -24.59 -4.07
CA PHE A 4 19.40 -24.76 -3.95
C PHE A 4 20.05 -25.51 -5.13
N LYS A 5 19.52 -25.35 -6.35
CA LYS A 5 20.08 -25.90 -7.58
C LYS A 5 21.01 -24.88 -8.23
N ALA A 6 21.97 -25.31 -9.04
CA ALA A 6 22.68 -24.37 -9.91
C ALA A 6 21.71 -23.77 -10.94
N TYR A 7 21.87 -22.47 -11.23
CA TYR A 7 21.10 -21.84 -12.30
C TYR A 7 21.47 -22.45 -13.65
N THR A 8 20.51 -23.12 -14.26
CA THR A 8 20.49 -23.53 -15.66
C THR A 8 19.11 -23.20 -16.20
N GLU A 9 18.98 -22.94 -17.50
CA GLU A 9 17.70 -22.62 -18.13
C GLU A 9 16.67 -23.73 -17.90
N GLU A 10 17.08 -24.98 -18.08
CA GLU A 10 16.27 -26.17 -17.78
C GLU A 10 15.80 -26.25 -16.31
N ASN A 11 16.69 -25.95 -15.36
CA ASN A 11 16.33 -25.92 -13.95
C ASN A 11 15.36 -24.78 -13.64
N ALA A 12 15.55 -23.60 -14.27
CA ALA A 12 14.66 -22.47 -14.07
C ALA A 12 13.24 -22.81 -14.55
N GLU A 13 13.07 -23.31 -15.77
CA GLU A 13 11.76 -23.68 -16.33
C GLU A 13 11.05 -24.75 -15.48
N ASN A 14 11.76 -25.81 -15.10
CA ASN A 14 11.18 -26.91 -14.33
C ASN A 14 10.75 -26.46 -12.92
N LEU A 15 11.53 -25.57 -12.30
CA LEU A 15 11.19 -25.03 -10.98
C LEU A 15 10.06 -24.01 -11.05
N THR A 16 10.00 -23.17 -12.08
CA THR A 16 8.88 -22.25 -12.32
C THR A 16 7.58 -23.03 -12.49
N LYS A 17 7.58 -24.08 -13.31
CA LYS A 17 6.39 -24.92 -13.51
C LYS A 17 5.92 -25.58 -12.21
N ARG A 18 6.83 -26.09 -11.39
CA ARG A 18 6.49 -26.65 -10.06
C ARG A 18 5.93 -25.60 -9.11
N LEU A 19 6.34 -24.35 -9.25
CA LEU A 19 5.82 -23.25 -8.46
C LEU A 19 4.38 -22.91 -8.89
N GLU A 20 4.12 -22.84 -10.20
CA GLU A 20 2.78 -22.63 -10.77
C GLU A 20 1.80 -23.75 -10.41
N GLU A 21 2.27 -24.99 -10.27
CA GLU A 21 1.48 -26.13 -9.80
C GLU A 21 1.03 -25.98 -8.32
N MET A 22 1.72 -25.15 -7.52
CA MET A 22 1.38 -24.90 -6.12
C MET A 22 0.51 -23.64 -6.01
N GLU A 23 -0.79 -23.81 -6.28
CA GLU A 23 -1.76 -22.70 -6.36
C GLU A 23 -1.89 -21.88 -5.05
N ASP A 24 -1.59 -22.48 -3.90
CA ASP A 24 -1.75 -21.85 -2.58
C ASP A 24 -0.51 -21.13 -2.06
N ILE A 25 0.56 -21.07 -2.85
CA ILE A 25 1.86 -20.52 -2.43
C ILE A 25 2.15 -19.22 -3.19
N GLU A 26 2.74 -18.27 -2.48
CA GLU A 26 3.12 -16.95 -2.96
C GLU A 26 4.61 -16.72 -2.65
N ILE A 27 5.34 -16.10 -3.58
CA ILE A 27 6.71 -15.62 -3.29
C ILE A 27 6.61 -14.26 -2.60
N CYS A 28 7.19 -14.16 -1.41
CA CYS A 28 7.26 -12.92 -0.64
C CYS A 28 8.66 -12.72 -0.04
N TYR A 29 8.87 -11.63 0.68
CA TYR A 29 10.03 -11.36 1.52
C TYR A 29 9.58 -10.77 2.86
N ILE A 30 10.45 -10.82 3.87
CA ILE A 30 10.16 -10.29 5.21
C ILE A 30 10.93 -8.98 5.39
N ASP A 31 12.26 -9.04 5.38
CA ASP A 31 13.11 -7.86 5.57
C ASP A 31 13.94 -7.52 4.32
N ASP A 32 14.46 -8.53 3.61
CA ASP A 32 15.33 -8.34 2.44
C ASP A 32 14.66 -8.86 1.13
N PRO A 33 14.43 -8.00 0.12
CA PRO A 33 13.89 -8.39 -1.19
C PRO A 33 14.85 -9.23 -2.05
N VAL A 34 16.07 -9.49 -1.61
CA VAL A 34 17.01 -10.42 -2.27
C VAL A 34 16.93 -11.82 -1.65
N GLU A 35 16.23 -11.96 -0.51
CA GLU A 35 16.02 -13.22 0.19
C GLU A 35 14.53 -13.66 0.15
N PRO A 36 14.04 -14.14 -1.01
CA PRO A 36 12.65 -14.54 -1.16
C PRO A 36 12.30 -15.79 -0.33
N VAL A 37 11.11 -15.76 0.25
CA VAL A 37 10.46 -16.81 1.04
C VAL A 37 9.18 -17.24 0.34
N LEU A 38 8.92 -18.56 0.29
CA LEU A 38 7.65 -19.11 -0.17
C LEU A 38 6.69 -19.21 1.01
N MET A 39 5.55 -18.52 0.95
CA MET A 39 4.52 -18.58 1.98
C MET A 39 3.17 -18.94 1.41
N HIS A 40 2.34 -19.55 2.25
CA HIS A 40 0.95 -19.82 1.90
C HIS A 40 0.20 -18.49 1.72
N LYS A 41 -0.65 -18.36 0.70
CA LYS A 41 -1.43 -17.14 0.40
C LYS A 41 -2.20 -16.63 1.61
N LEU A 42 -2.93 -17.51 2.30
CA LEU A 42 -3.61 -17.18 3.56
C LEU A 42 -2.70 -16.64 4.67
N ALA A 43 -1.44 -17.09 4.75
CA ALA A 43 -0.50 -16.60 5.75
C ALA A 43 -0.03 -15.17 5.42
N VAL A 44 0.20 -14.90 4.14
CA VAL A 44 0.48 -13.54 3.63
C VAL A 44 -0.71 -12.62 3.92
N LEU A 45 -1.93 -13.05 3.58
CA LEU A 45 -3.16 -12.29 3.82
C LEU A 45 -3.43 -12.03 5.31
N ARG A 46 -3.07 -12.99 6.18
CA ARG A 46 -3.24 -12.84 7.63
C ARG A 46 -2.30 -11.79 8.23
N ASN A 47 -1.12 -11.60 7.64
CA ASN A 47 -0.15 -10.64 8.14
C ASN A 47 0.60 -9.94 6.98
N PRO A 48 -0.07 -9.00 6.29
CA PRO A 48 0.49 -8.31 5.13
C PRO A 48 1.65 -7.36 5.49
N PHE A 49 1.80 -7.01 6.78
CA PHE A 49 2.90 -6.18 7.26
C PHE A 49 4.21 -6.94 7.45
N ARG A 50 4.12 -8.27 7.63
CA ARG A 50 5.29 -9.14 7.80
C ARG A 50 5.74 -9.78 6.50
N TYR A 51 4.83 -9.98 5.56
CA TYR A 51 5.12 -10.66 4.30
C TYR A 51 4.84 -9.70 3.14
N HIS A 52 5.91 -9.25 2.51
CA HIS A 52 5.86 -8.34 1.36
C HIS A 52 5.94 -9.15 0.07
N THR A 53 4.95 -9.04 -0.79
CA THR A 53 4.95 -9.73 -2.09
C THR A 53 5.76 -8.96 -3.13
N TYR A 54 6.38 -9.68 -4.05
CA TYR A 54 7.03 -9.06 -5.20
C TYR A 54 5.94 -8.61 -6.18
N LEU A 55 6.04 -7.37 -6.66
CA LEU A 55 5.17 -6.88 -7.72
C LEU A 55 5.46 -7.68 -8.98
N GLU A 56 4.47 -8.42 -9.48
CA GLU A 56 4.53 -8.93 -10.84
C GLU A 56 4.64 -7.71 -11.77
N LYS A 57 5.70 -7.67 -12.58
CA LYS A 57 5.74 -6.77 -13.72
C LYS A 57 4.57 -7.17 -14.59
N VAL A 58 3.47 -6.41 -14.51
CA VAL A 58 2.27 -6.55 -15.32
C VAL A 58 2.72 -6.73 -16.77
N SER A 59 2.74 -7.98 -17.20
CA SER A 59 2.95 -8.32 -18.59
C SER A 59 1.60 -8.11 -19.23
N LEU A 60 1.46 -6.93 -19.82
CA LEU A 60 0.35 -6.51 -20.65
C LEU A 60 0.10 -7.53 -21.77
N THR A 61 -0.73 -8.53 -21.50
CA THR A 61 -1.38 -9.38 -22.50
C THR A 61 -2.77 -9.65 -21.94
N SER A 62 -3.90 -9.11 -22.41
CA SER A 62 -4.34 -8.58 -23.72
C SER A 62 -5.63 -7.77 -23.39
N SER A 63 -6.07 -6.67 -24.00
CA SER A 63 -5.93 -6.13 -25.35
C SER A 63 -6.35 -4.64 -25.30
N GLY A 64 -5.65 -3.76 -26.03
CA GLY A 64 -6.17 -2.46 -26.47
C GLY A 64 -5.50 -1.20 -25.89
N SER A 65 -4.63 -0.59 -26.71
CA SER A 65 -4.10 0.79 -26.69
C SER A 65 -3.37 1.26 -25.42
N GLU A 66 -2.03 1.26 -25.38
CA GLU A 66 -1.10 2.27 -25.93
C GLU A 66 -0.70 3.35 -24.89
N GLN A 67 0.63 3.49 -24.73
CA GLN A 67 1.40 4.59 -24.10
C GLN A 67 1.55 4.60 -22.57
N VAL A 68 2.63 3.95 -22.11
CA VAL A 68 3.31 4.29 -20.85
C VAL A 68 3.87 5.72 -20.98
N SER A 69 3.24 6.65 -20.28
CA SER A 69 3.78 7.97 -19.97
C SER A 69 4.18 7.99 -18.50
N THR A 70 5.46 8.18 -18.23
CA THR A 70 5.95 8.57 -16.90
C THR A 70 5.18 9.79 -16.38
N ASN A 71 4.60 9.71 -15.17
CA ASN A 71 3.77 10.71 -14.46
C ASN A 71 2.25 10.73 -14.75
N GLU A 72 1.56 9.59 -14.76
CA GLU A 72 0.13 9.62 -14.43
C GLU A 72 -0.04 9.65 -12.91
N GLN A 73 -0.34 10.83 -12.38
CA GLN A 73 -0.67 11.07 -10.98
C GLN A 73 -1.93 10.25 -10.66
N VAL A 74 -1.78 9.17 -9.89
CA VAL A 74 -2.92 8.31 -9.50
C VAL A 74 -3.91 9.16 -8.73
N ARG A 75 -5.09 9.37 -9.33
CA ARG A 75 -6.19 10.09 -8.72
C ARG A 75 -7.23 9.10 -8.21
N PHE A 76 -7.64 9.25 -6.94
CA PHE A 76 -8.78 8.51 -6.42
C PHE A 76 -10.07 8.98 -7.09
N SER A 77 -10.78 8.02 -7.64
CA SER A 77 -12.11 8.22 -8.20
C SER A 77 -13.21 7.87 -7.19
N GLN A 78 -12.90 7.04 -6.19
CA GLN A 78 -13.87 6.56 -5.20
C GLN A 78 -13.51 6.95 -3.77
N THR A 79 -14.53 7.29 -2.98
CA THR A 79 -14.37 7.65 -1.56
C THR A 79 -13.83 6.51 -0.70
N ALA A 80 -14.07 5.26 -1.07
CA ALA A 80 -13.53 4.09 -0.35
C ALA A 80 -12.00 3.99 -0.46
N GLN A 81 -11.43 4.36 -1.61
CA GLN A 81 -9.98 4.36 -1.84
C GLN A 81 -9.31 5.41 -0.96
N VAL A 82 -9.94 6.58 -0.82
CA VAL A 82 -9.48 7.65 0.08
C VAL A 82 -9.50 7.20 1.54
N ALA A 83 -10.52 6.46 1.97
CA ALA A 83 -10.59 5.95 3.34
C ALA A 83 -9.42 4.98 3.63
N GLN A 84 -9.15 4.05 2.71
CA GLN A 84 -8.05 3.10 2.85
C GLN A 84 -6.68 3.78 2.82
N PHE A 85 -6.49 4.76 1.94
CA PHE A 85 -5.29 5.59 1.94
C PHE A 85 -5.07 6.27 3.29
N LEU A 86 -6.12 6.83 3.88
CA LEU A 86 -6.02 7.46 5.19
C LEU A 86 -5.60 6.47 6.28
N ASP A 87 -6.15 5.27 6.28
CA ASP A 87 -5.79 4.24 7.28
C ASP A 87 -4.35 3.72 7.11
N ILE A 88 -3.81 3.72 5.88
CA ILE A 88 -2.43 3.33 5.60
C ILE A 88 -1.45 4.43 6.01
N VAL A 89 -1.73 5.68 5.60
CA VAL A 89 -0.80 6.80 5.75
C VAL A 89 -0.83 7.39 7.15
N PHE A 90 -1.98 7.37 7.81
CA PHE A 90 -2.20 7.99 9.11
C PHE A 90 -2.69 6.95 10.12
N ALA A 91 -1.83 6.54 11.05
CA ALA A 91 -2.23 5.65 12.13
C ALA A 91 -2.58 6.44 13.40
N ALA A 92 -3.68 6.04 14.05
CA ALA A 92 -4.14 6.58 15.33
C ALA A 92 -3.36 6.04 16.53
N HIS A 93 -2.72 4.87 16.36
CA HIS A 93 -1.97 4.17 17.38
C HIS A 93 -0.53 3.91 16.90
N ASN A 94 0.41 3.80 17.84
CA ASN A 94 1.80 3.51 17.52
C ASN A 94 1.88 2.09 16.94
N PRO A 95 2.32 1.91 15.68
CA PRO A 95 2.47 0.59 15.09
C PRO A 95 3.72 -0.16 15.59
N ASP A 96 4.43 0.36 16.61
CA ASP A 96 5.73 -0.14 17.10
C ASP A 96 6.77 -0.28 15.96
N ASN A 97 6.64 0.57 14.94
CA ASN A 97 7.49 0.57 13.75
C ASN A 97 8.00 1.99 13.45
N ALA A 98 8.99 2.41 14.26
CA ALA A 98 9.59 3.75 14.18
C ALA A 98 10.47 3.96 12.94
N GLU A 99 10.78 2.90 12.19
CA GLU A 99 11.52 2.98 10.93
C GLU A 99 10.64 3.51 9.80
N ILE A 100 9.34 3.25 9.89
CA ILE A 100 8.37 3.55 8.85
C ILE A 100 7.48 4.74 9.21
N TYR A 101 7.12 4.88 10.49
CA TYR A 101 6.22 5.91 10.95
C TYR A 101 6.91 6.95 11.85
N GLU A 102 6.74 8.23 11.55
CA GLU A 102 7.01 9.32 12.49
C GLU A 102 5.78 9.69 13.29
N CYS A 103 5.96 9.85 14.59
CA CYS A 103 4.97 10.52 15.43
C CYS A 103 5.01 12.02 15.16
N LYS A 104 3.92 12.56 14.58
CA LYS A 104 3.82 13.99 14.26
C LYS A 104 2.48 14.58 14.70
N ASP A 105 2.53 15.82 15.13
CA ASP A 105 1.33 16.62 15.38
C ASP A 105 0.81 17.15 14.03
N ILE A 106 -0.32 16.63 13.58
CA ILE A 106 -0.91 16.94 12.27
C ILE A 106 -2.34 17.41 12.48
N SER A 107 -2.70 18.50 11.81
CA SER A 107 -4.07 19.00 11.81
C SER A 107 -4.89 18.37 10.69
N MET A 108 -6.21 18.28 10.86
CA MET A 108 -7.13 17.84 9.81
C MET A 108 -6.98 18.62 8.50
N LYS A 109 -6.63 19.91 8.59
CA LYS A 109 -6.32 20.74 7.41
C LYS A 109 -5.11 20.21 6.63
N SER A 110 -4.09 19.72 7.34
CA SER A 110 -2.88 19.17 6.73
C SER A 110 -3.18 17.81 6.07
N ILE A 111 -3.96 16.96 6.75
CA ILE A 111 -4.44 15.69 6.18
C ILE A 111 -5.22 15.93 4.88
N MET A 112 -6.17 16.87 4.91
CA MET A 112 -6.96 17.21 3.73
C MET A 112 -6.10 17.75 2.59
N SER A 113 -5.07 18.55 2.90
CA SER A 113 -4.12 19.05 1.89
C SER A 113 -3.36 17.91 1.21
N VAL A 114 -2.95 16.89 1.96
CA VAL A 114 -2.29 15.69 1.39
C VAL A 114 -3.28 14.92 0.52
N VAL A 115 -4.52 14.73 0.97
CA VAL A 115 -5.55 14.00 0.20
C VAL A 115 -5.89 14.68 -1.12
N TRP A 116 -5.86 16.02 -1.17
CA TRP A 116 -6.10 16.79 -2.40
C TRP A 116 -5.05 16.56 -3.48
N ASP A 117 -3.80 16.25 -3.10
CA ASP A 117 -2.76 15.92 -4.08
C ASP A 117 -3.08 14.62 -4.87
N TYR A 118 -4.03 13.82 -4.35
CA TYR A 118 -4.41 12.51 -4.90
C TYR A 118 -5.91 12.41 -5.26
N CYS A 119 -6.78 13.38 -4.98
CA CYS A 119 -8.17 13.33 -5.47
C CYS A 119 -8.90 14.67 -5.47
N ASP A 120 -9.85 14.77 -6.40
CA ASP A 120 -10.71 15.95 -6.54
C ASP A 120 -12.07 15.79 -5.82
N ILE A 121 -12.31 14.63 -5.19
CA ILE A 121 -13.61 14.28 -4.55
C ILE A 121 -14.00 15.30 -3.45
N PHE A 122 -13.01 16.03 -2.96
CA PHE A 122 -13.14 16.98 -1.85
C PHE A 122 -12.78 18.42 -2.23
N ASP A 123 -12.57 18.76 -3.50
CA ASP A 123 -12.11 20.11 -3.92
C ASP A 123 -13.03 21.24 -3.44
N ASP A 124 -14.35 21.00 -3.48
CA ASP A 124 -15.35 21.98 -3.03
C ASP A 124 -15.73 21.84 -1.55
N LYS A 125 -15.07 20.94 -0.81
CA LYS A 125 -15.46 20.62 0.57
C LYS A 125 -14.60 21.36 1.59
N THR A 126 -15.24 21.84 2.65
CA THR A 126 -14.54 22.44 3.78
C THR A 126 -13.84 21.37 4.60
N VAL A 127 -12.80 21.77 5.36
CA VAL A 127 -12.12 20.90 6.35
C VAL A 127 -13.12 20.23 7.29
N HIS A 128 -14.20 20.95 7.66
CA HIS A 128 -15.23 20.40 8.52
C HIS A 128 -16.06 19.31 7.81
N ALA A 129 -16.42 19.51 6.54
CA ALA A 129 -17.14 18.51 5.76
C ALA A 129 -16.28 17.25 5.53
N PHE A 130 -14.98 17.42 5.29
CA PHE A 130 -14.02 16.33 5.21
C PHE A 130 -13.90 15.58 6.55
N ALA A 131 -13.70 16.28 7.66
CA ALA A 131 -13.62 15.68 9.00
C ALA A 131 -14.87 14.85 9.34
N ASN A 132 -16.06 15.41 9.08
CA ASN A 132 -17.33 14.70 9.27
C ASN A 132 -17.45 13.46 8.38
N TRP A 133 -16.92 13.52 7.15
CA TRP A 133 -16.89 12.37 6.26
C TRP A 133 -15.96 11.28 6.81
N CYS A 134 -14.74 11.62 7.24
CA CYS A 134 -13.81 10.67 7.85
C CYS A 134 -14.43 10.00 9.09
N SER A 135 -15.12 10.76 9.96
CA SER A 135 -15.84 10.19 11.11
C SER A 135 -16.93 9.18 10.70
N ARG A 136 -17.62 9.41 9.58
CA ARG A 136 -18.68 8.52 9.09
C ARG A 136 -18.14 7.26 8.42
N GLN A 137 -16.97 7.35 7.78
CA GLN A 137 -16.29 6.18 7.23
C GLN A 137 -15.62 5.32 8.29
N GLY A 138 -15.49 5.84 9.52
CA GLY A 138 -14.78 5.14 10.59
C GLY A 138 -13.25 5.23 10.44
N CYS A 139 -12.73 6.20 9.68
CA CYS A 139 -11.28 6.41 9.56
C CYS A 139 -10.69 6.69 10.94
N GLU A 140 -9.76 5.83 11.36
CA GLU A 140 -9.24 5.82 12.72
C GLU A 140 -8.55 7.14 13.09
N VAL A 141 -7.98 7.82 12.08
CA VAL A 141 -7.36 9.15 12.16
C VAL A 141 -8.27 10.25 12.73
N THR A 142 -9.60 10.08 12.65
CA THR A 142 -10.55 11.08 13.15
C THR A 142 -10.90 10.85 14.62
N LEU A 143 -10.82 9.59 15.08
CA LEU A 143 -11.07 9.22 16.46
C LEU A 143 -9.94 9.71 17.36
N SER A 144 -8.69 9.67 16.88
CA SER A 144 -7.52 10.18 17.62
C SER A 144 -7.57 11.70 17.80
N LEU A 145 -7.89 12.47 16.75
CA LEU A 145 -7.98 13.93 16.80
C LEU A 145 -9.10 14.45 17.72
N GLY A 146 -10.17 13.69 17.92
CA GLY A 146 -11.25 14.04 18.85
C GLY A 146 -10.91 13.81 20.33
N LEU A 147 -9.96 12.92 20.63
CA LEU A 147 -9.57 12.53 21.99
C LEU A 147 -8.28 13.22 22.45
N SER A 148 -7.39 13.57 21.52
CA SER A 148 -6.14 14.29 21.77
C SER A 148 -5.77 15.09 20.53
N ASN A 149 -5.43 16.38 20.69
CA ASN A 149 -4.91 17.21 19.59
C ASN A 149 -3.52 16.78 19.08
N LYS A 150 -3.01 15.63 19.54
CA LYS A 150 -1.61 15.24 19.41
C LYS A 150 -1.49 13.75 19.22
N ILE A 151 -0.61 13.40 18.28
CA ILE A 151 -0.15 12.08 17.86
C ILE A 151 -0.97 11.47 16.72
N ILE A 152 -0.50 11.72 15.50
CA ILE A 152 -0.78 10.91 14.32
C ILE A 152 0.56 10.39 13.79
N PHE A 153 0.60 9.11 13.46
CA PHE A 153 1.78 8.47 12.89
C PHE A 153 1.74 8.60 11.37
N LEU A 154 2.74 9.24 10.78
CA LEU A 154 2.91 9.41 9.33
C LEU A 154 3.98 8.50 8.79
N PHE A 155 3.70 7.88 7.65
CA PHE A 155 4.72 7.20 6.86
C PHE A 155 5.80 8.19 6.38
N LEU A 156 7.06 7.95 6.71
CA LEU A 156 8.14 8.95 6.65
C LEU A 156 8.83 9.12 5.28
N ASP A 157 8.64 8.19 4.34
CA ASP A 157 9.61 8.07 3.26
C ASP A 157 9.04 8.35 1.84
N PRO A 158 9.40 9.50 1.22
CA PRO A 158 9.08 9.80 -0.18
C PRO A 158 9.86 8.94 -1.19
N ILE A 159 10.84 8.14 -0.74
CA ILE A 159 11.54 7.17 -1.60
C ILE A 159 10.82 5.82 -1.59
N SER A 160 10.07 5.51 -0.52
CA SER A 160 9.17 4.35 -0.41
C SER A 160 7.72 4.66 -0.83
N PHE A 161 7.48 5.86 -1.38
CA PHE A 161 6.24 6.22 -2.07
C PHE A 161 5.77 5.24 -3.16
N PRO A 162 6.62 4.47 -3.86
CA PRO A 162 6.15 3.43 -4.77
C PRO A 162 5.28 2.38 -4.09
N PHE A 163 5.49 2.10 -2.80
CA PHE A 163 4.70 1.12 -2.03
C PHE A 163 3.29 1.61 -1.75
N ALA A 164 3.15 2.88 -1.35
CA ALA A 164 1.85 3.54 -1.29
C ALA A 164 1.23 3.59 -2.69
N TRP A 165 1.98 3.97 -3.73
CA TRP A 165 1.53 4.00 -5.13
C TRP A 165 1.01 2.64 -5.61
N THR A 166 1.62 1.53 -5.17
CA THR A 166 1.18 0.17 -5.51
C THR A 166 -0.08 -0.26 -4.77
N LEU A 167 -0.22 0.08 -3.48
CA LEU A 167 -1.49 -0.09 -2.75
C LEU A 167 -2.60 0.79 -3.36
N LEU A 168 -2.25 1.98 -3.83
CA LEU A 168 -3.15 2.92 -4.50
C LEU A 168 -3.60 2.45 -5.88
N SER A 169 -2.71 1.80 -6.64
CA SER A 169 -3.00 1.25 -7.97
C SER A 169 -3.84 -0.02 -7.93
N ILE A 170 -3.80 -0.78 -6.83
CA ILE A 170 -4.69 -1.93 -6.56
C ILE A 170 -6.11 -1.46 -6.23
N LEU A 171 -6.24 -0.22 -5.74
CA LEU A 171 -7.51 0.32 -5.28
C LEU A 171 -8.28 1.09 -6.36
N ALA A 172 -7.60 1.66 -7.35
CA ALA A 172 -8.14 2.39 -8.51
C ALA A 172 -8.95 1.49 -9.46
#